data_AF-A0A838HXN6-F1
#
_entry.id   AF-A0A838HXN6-F1
#
_cell.length_a   1.000
_cell.length_b   1.000
_cell.length_c   1.000
_cell.angle_alpha   90.00
_cell.angle_beta   90.00
_cell.angle_gamma   90.00
#
_symmetry.space_group_name_H-M   'P 1'
#
loop_
_entity.id
_entity.type
_entity.pdbx_description
1 polymer ?
#
loop_
_entity_poly.entity_id
_entity_poly.type
_entity_poly.pdbx_seq_one_letter_code
_entity_poly.pdbx_strand_id
1 'polypeptide(L)'
;MTERDEERLARLNLASYSGTAYRHQSPGFDPRSGTGARRRGGRFNPPRSFQVLYLALSVETAAADLRQAAERMNLPLAAALPREVFVSTVSLDNVLDLRASEALAGLEATRNQLLAADQARSRVVGKATWRSRSTAPGGGR
;
A
#
# COMPACT_ATOMS: atom_id res chain seq x y z
N MET A 1 -0.04 9.35 15.95
CA MET A 1 0.99 9.78 14.98
C MET A 1 2.16 10.25 15.81
N THR A 2 3.31 9.62 15.71
CA THR A 2 4.50 10.07 16.46
C THR A 2 5.46 10.70 15.49
N GLU A 3 5.81 11.96 15.72
CA GLU A 3 6.88 12.73 15.03
C GLU A 3 8.15 11.90 14.83
N ARG A 4 8.45 11.04 15.82
CA ARG A 4 9.53 10.04 15.80
C ARG A 4 9.55 9.10 14.58
N ASP A 5 8.39 8.70 14.04
CA ASP A 5 8.38 7.79 12.88
C ASP A 5 8.75 8.53 11.58
N GLU A 6 8.37 9.81 11.46
CA GLU A 6 8.77 10.65 10.32
C GLU A 6 10.28 10.92 10.36
N GLU A 7 10.84 11.19 11.55
CA GLU A 7 12.28 11.33 11.76
C GLU A 7 13.06 10.04 11.45
N ARG A 8 12.55 8.88 11.87
CA ARG A 8 13.15 7.57 11.56
C ARG A 8 13.17 7.31 10.06
N LEU A 9 12.06 7.58 9.37
CA LEU A 9 11.97 7.43 7.91
C LEU A 9 12.95 8.32 7.17
N ALA A 10 13.23 9.53 7.66
CA ALA A 10 14.20 10.43 7.05
C ALA A 10 15.64 9.86 7.06
N ARG A 11 15.93 8.91 7.96
CA ARG A 11 17.24 8.26 8.10
C ARG A 11 17.35 6.93 7.36
N LEU A 12 16.24 6.42 6.81
CA LEU A 12 16.22 5.16 6.11
C LEU A 12 16.59 5.32 4.64
N ASN A 13 17.42 4.40 4.16
CA ASN A 13 17.70 4.27 2.74
C ASN A 13 16.44 3.79 2.02
N LEU A 14 16.03 4.53 0.99
CA LEU A 14 14.97 4.09 0.09
C LEU A 14 15.58 3.35 -1.10
N ALA A 15 14.84 2.37 -1.59
CA ALA A 15 15.19 1.62 -2.77
C ALA A 15 14.42 2.13 -3.98
N SER A 16 14.98 1.93 -5.16
CA SER A 16 14.22 1.99 -6.40
C SER A 16 13.56 0.63 -6.67
N TYR A 17 12.41 0.65 -7.33
CA TYR A 17 11.71 -0.55 -7.78
C TYR A 17 11.26 -0.37 -9.22
N SER A 18 11.58 -1.33 -10.07
CA SER A 18 11.00 -1.44 -11.40
C SER A 18 10.52 -2.86 -11.63
N GLY A 19 9.32 -3.02 -12.19
CA GLY A 19 8.78 -4.34 -12.46
C GLY A 19 7.32 -4.34 -12.90
N THR A 20 6.83 -5.53 -13.18
CA THR A 20 5.41 -5.76 -13.48
C THR A 20 4.62 -5.88 -12.19
N ALA A 21 3.43 -5.30 -12.16
CA ALA A 21 2.52 -5.39 -11.03
C ALA A 21 1.07 -5.59 -11.52
N TYR A 22 0.26 -6.18 -10.65
CA TYR A 22 -1.09 -6.65 -10.97
C TYR A 22 -2.10 -6.01 -10.01
N ARG A 23 -3.29 -5.69 -10.52
CA ARG A 23 -4.39 -5.19 -9.70
C ARG A 23 -5.71 -5.77 -10.18
N HIS A 24 -6.49 -6.31 -9.25
CA HIS A 24 -7.87 -6.69 -9.54
C HIS A 24 -8.83 -5.54 -9.23
N GLN A 25 -9.78 -5.27 -10.11
CA GLN A 25 -10.77 -4.19 -9.95
C GLN A 25 -12.17 -4.66 -10.37
N SER A 26 -13.23 -4.07 -9.81
CA SER A 26 -14.58 -4.27 -10.32
C SER A 26 -14.65 -3.69 -11.75
N PRO A 27 -15.41 -4.30 -12.66
CA PRO A 27 -15.57 -3.77 -14.01
C PRO A 27 -16.01 -2.31 -14.01
N GLY A 28 -15.48 -1.53 -14.97
CA GLY A 28 -15.89 -0.14 -15.22
C GLY A 28 -15.23 0.92 -14.33
N PHE A 29 -14.28 0.57 -13.46
CA PHE A 29 -13.53 1.53 -12.66
C PHE A 29 -12.10 1.74 -13.20
N ASP A 30 -11.63 3.00 -13.31
CA ASP A 30 -10.25 3.31 -13.74
C ASP A 30 -9.20 2.59 -12.85
N PRO A 31 -8.36 1.70 -13.41
CA PRO A 31 -7.37 0.94 -12.65
C PRO A 31 -6.30 1.81 -11.97
N ARG A 32 -6.11 3.05 -12.44
CA ARG A 32 -5.17 4.03 -11.89
C ARG A 32 -5.77 4.89 -10.78
N SER A 33 -7.06 4.74 -10.49
CA SER A 33 -7.71 5.50 -9.42
C SER A 33 -7.34 4.96 -8.04
N GLY A 34 -6.91 5.85 -7.15
CA GLY A 34 -6.72 5.57 -5.72
C GLY A 34 -7.84 6.14 -4.84
N THR A 35 -8.94 6.63 -5.43
CA THR A 35 -10.05 7.28 -4.69
C THR A 35 -10.70 6.36 -3.67
N GLY A 36 -10.86 5.07 -4.00
CA GLY A 36 -11.41 4.08 -3.07
C GLY A 36 -10.56 3.92 -1.82
N ALA A 37 -9.24 3.79 -1.99
CA ALA A 37 -8.28 3.71 -0.90
C ALA A 37 -8.27 5.02 -0.09
N ARG A 38 -8.33 6.18 -0.72
CA ARG A 38 -8.46 7.46 -0.01
C ARG A 38 -9.72 7.50 0.85
N ARG A 39 -10.87 7.09 0.32
CA ARG A 39 -12.16 7.17 1.02
C ARG A 39 -12.24 6.20 2.21
N ARG A 40 -11.89 4.93 1.98
CA ARG A 40 -12.11 3.83 2.95
C ARG A 40 -10.87 3.48 3.77
N GLY A 41 -9.69 3.94 3.33
CA GLY A 41 -8.42 3.48 3.86
C GLY A 41 -8.07 2.08 3.37
N GLY A 42 -6.88 1.64 3.75
CA GLY A 42 -6.40 0.27 3.60
C GLY A 42 -5.35 -0.01 4.66
N ARG A 43 -4.55 -1.06 4.45
CA ARG A 43 -3.52 -1.47 5.41
C ARG A 43 -2.46 -0.38 5.62
N PHE A 44 -2.04 0.29 4.54
CA PHE A 44 -0.96 1.28 4.59
C PHE A 44 -1.42 2.72 4.42
N ASN A 45 -2.74 2.99 4.40
CA ASN A 45 -3.23 4.36 4.39
C ASN A 45 -4.49 4.51 5.24
N PRO A 46 -4.58 5.52 6.12
CA PRO A 46 -5.79 5.77 6.88
C PRO A 46 -6.93 6.24 5.97
N PRO A 47 -8.21 6.03 6.35
CA PRO A 47 -9.34 6.60 5.62
C PRO A 47 -9.26 8.13 5.59
N ARG A 48 -9.87 8.71 4.57
CA ARG A 48 -9.95 10.17 4.31
C ARG A 48 -8.58 10.86 4.28
N SER A 49 -7.56 10.19 3.76
CA SER A 49 -6.20 10.72 3.67
C SER A 49 -5.77 10.98 2.22
N PHE A 50 -4.85 10.16 1.69
CA PHE A 50 -4.28 10.24 0.35
C PHE A 50 -4.68 9.03 -0.49
N GLN A 51 -4.53 9.19 -1.80
CA GLN A 51 -4.79 8.13 -2.77
C GLN A 51 -3.65 7.11 -2.77
N VAL A 52 -3.99 5.83 -2.82
CA VAL A 52 -3.03 4.71 -2.91
C VAL A 52 -3.52 3.71 -3.95
N LEU A 53 -2.60 3.18 -4.74
CA LEU A 53 -2.83 1.99 -5.56
C LEU A 53 -2.26 0.79 -4.80
N TYR A 54 -3.11 -0.20 -4.54
CA TYR A 54 -2.68 -1.50 -4.01
C TYR A 54 -2.41 -2.41 -5.21
N LEU A 55 -1.15 -2.82 -5.34
CA LEU A 55 -0.67 -3.65 -6.44
C LEU A 55 -0.02 -4.90 -5.86
N ALA A 56 -0.22 -6.03 -6.54
CA ALA A 56 0.41 -7.31 -6.25
C ALA A 56 1.57 -7.54 -7.24
N LEU A 57 2.57 -8.33 -6.84
CA LEU A 57 3.70 -8.67 -7.72
C LEU A 57 3.47 -9.94 -8.56
N SER A 58 2.34 -10.63 -8.34
CA SER A 58 1.87 -11.73 -9.19
C SER A 58 0.34 -11.75 -9.26
N VAL A 59 -0.19 -12.45 -10.26
CA VAL A 59 -1.65 -12.64 -10.43
C VAL A 59 -2.23 -13.44 -9.26
N GLU A 60 -1.49 -14.42 -8.75
CA GLU A 60 -1.88 -15.27 -7.61
C GLU A 60 -2.05 -14.44 -6.34
N THR A 61 -1.13 -13.50 -6.08
CA THR A 61 -1.26 -12.57 -4.96
C THR A 61 -2.45 -11.62 -5.15
N ALA A 62 -2.70 -11.12 -6.36
CA ALA A 62 -3.90 -10.30 -6.62
C ALA A 62 -5.20 -11.10 -6.39
N ALA A 63 -5.22 -12.39 -6.73
CA ALA A 63 -6.35 -13.27 -6.46
C ALA A 63 -6.49 -13.58 -4.96
N ALA A 64 -5.39 -13.74 -4.23
CA ALA A 64 -5.40 -13.92 -2.78
C ALA A 64 -5.95 -12.67 -2.07
N ASP A 65 -5.57 -11.47 -2.52
CA ASP A 65 -6.09 -10.20 -2.00
C ASP A 65 -7.61 -10.08 -2.20
N LEU A 66 -8.13 -10.53 -3.34
CA LEU A 66 -9.58 -10.58 -3.58
C LEU A 66 -10.29 -11.50 -2.58
N ARG A 67 -9.75 -12.71 -2.35
CA ARG A 67 -10.32 -13.66 -1.38
C ARG A 67 -10.33 -13.06 0.02
N GLN A 68 -9.21 -12.51 0.47
CA GLN A 68 -9.12 -11.84 1.76
C GLN A 68 -10.08 -10.64 1.84
N ALA A 69 -10.26 -9.87 0.77
CA ALA A 69 -11.20 -8.77 0.74
C ALA A 69 -12.66 -9.24 0.89
N ALA A 70 -13.05 -10.32 0.21
CA ALA A 70 -14.37 -10.92 0.34
C ALA A 70 -14.61 -11.44 1.77
N GLU A 71 -13.65 -12.16 2.35
CA GLU A 71 -13.70 -12.64 3.74
C GLU A 71 -13.89 -11.50 4.74
N ARG A 72 -13.11 -10.42 4.63
CA ARG A 72 -13.25 -9.24 5.51
C ARG A 72 -14.61 -8.56 5.39
N MET A 73 -15.26 -8.65 4.24
CA MET A 73 -16.60 -8.10 4.02
C MET A 73 -17.70 -9.10 4.40
N ASN A 74 -17.34 -10.30 4.87
CA ASN A 74 -18.25 -11.42 5.12
C ASN A 74 -19.11 -11.74 3.88
N LEU A 75 -18.49 -11.72 2.70
CA LEU A 75 -19.13 -12.01 1.42
C LEU A 75 -18.58 -13.31 0.83
N PRO A 76 -19.43 -14.15 0.19
CA PRO A 76 -18.94 -15.26 -0.61
C PRO A 76 -18.14 -14.70 -1.79
N LEU A 77 -17.06 -15.39 -2.18
CA LEU A 77 -16.19 -14.95 -3.28
C LEU A 77 -16.97 -14.71 -4.59
N ALA A 78 -18.00 -15.52 -4.85
CA ALA A 78 -18.87 -15.36 -6.01
C ALA A 78 -19.55 -13.98 -6.08
N ALA A 79 -19.88 -13.38 -4.94
CA ALA A 79 -20.47 -12.03 -4.88
C ALA A 79 -19.43 -10.92 -5.13
N ALA A 80 -18.14 -11.23 -5.07
CA ALA A 80 -17.07 -10.29 -5.40
C ALA A 80 -16.63 -10.39 -6.88
N LEU A 81 -17.25 -11.28 -7.67
CA LEU A 81 -17.01 -11.47 -9.10
C LEU A 81 -18.12 -10.82 -9.96
N PRO A 82 -17.85 -10.52 -11.25
CA PRO A 82 -16.57 -10.64 -11.94
C PRO A 82 -15.56 -9.57 -11.51
N ARG A 83 -14.27 -9.82 -11.82
CA ARG A 83 -13.17 -8.86 -11.64
C ARG A 83 -12.36 -8.77 -12.92
N GLU A 84 -11.89 -7.56 -13.21
CA GLU A 84 -10.88 -7.30 -14.22
C GLU A 84 -9.49 -7.35 -13.56
N VAL A 85 -8.52 -7.95 -14.23
CA VAL A 85 -7.12 -7.98 -13.78
C VAL A 85 -6.32 -7.08 -14.72
N PHE A 86 -5.73 -6.04 -14.15
CA PHE A 86 -4.90 -5.09 -14.87
C PHE A 86 -3.43 -5.39 -14.61
N VAL A 87 -2.62 -5.24 -15.66
CA VAL A 87 -1.17 -5.37 -15.61
C VAL A 87 -0.56 -4.00 -15.84
N SER A 88 0.34 -3.59 -14.95
CA SER A 88 1.03 -2.31 -15.00
C SER A 88 2.54 -2.54 -14.99
N THR A 89 3.26 -1.79 -15.82
CA THR A 89 4.70 -1.60 -15.62
C THR A 89 4.87 -0.46 -14.61
N VAL A 90 5.64 -0.71 -13.56
CA VAL A 90 5.84 0.23 -12.46
C VAL A 90 7.32 0.61 -12.39
N SER A 91 7.59 1.90 -12.22
CA SER A 91 8.93 2.44 -11.93
C SER A 91 8.80 3.43 -10.79
N LEU A 92 9.53 3.21 -9.69
CA LEU A 92 9.48 3.99 -8.46
C LEU A 92 10.89 4.23 -7.95
N ASP A 93 11.20 5.47 -7.58
CA ASP A 93 12.55 5.84 -7.11
C ASP A 93 12.68 5.81 -5.59
N ASN A 94 11.56 5.95 -4.88
CA ASN A 94 11.50 6.19 -3.44
C ASN A 94 10.63 5.15 -2.74
N VAL A 95 11.08 3.89 -2.69
CA VAL A 95 10.37 2.77 -2.06
C VAL A 95 10.97 2.46 -0.70
N LEU A 96 10.12 2.48 0.33
CA LEU A 96 10.45 1.90 1.64
C LEU A 96 10.28 0.37 1.56
N ASP A 97 11.39 -0.36 1.49
CA ASP A 97 11.34 -1.82 1.41
C ASP A 97 11.17 -2.45 2.81
N LEU A 98 9.91 -2.70 3.18
CA LEU A 98 9.54 -3.36 4.44
C LEU A 98 9.85 -4.88 4.46
N ARG A 99 10.50 -5.42 3.43
CA ARG A 99 11.05 -6.78 3.44
C ARG A 99 12.43 -6.81 4.09
N ALA A 100 13.17 -5.71 4.02
CA ALA A 100 14.49 -5.55 4.60
C ALA A 100 14.43 -5.46 6.12
N SER A 101 15.29 -6.22 6.80
CA SER A 101 15.40 -6.22 8.27
C SER A 101 15.75 -4.84 8.82
N GLU A 102 16.61 -4.12 8.12
CA GLU A 102 17.14 -2.81 8.50
C GLU A 102 16.04 -1.75 8.49
N ALA A 103 15.16 -1.79 7.48
CA ALA A 103 14.02 -0.87 7.39
C ALA A 103 13.02 -1.12 8.52
N LEU A 104 12.73 -2.39 8.82
CA LEU A 104 11.87 -2.79 9.93
C LEU A 104 12.46 -2.37 11.29
N ALA A 105 13.76 -2.63 11.50
CA ALA A 105 14.48 -2.25 12.71
C ALA A 105 14.52 -0.72 12.91
N GLY A 106 14.82 0.05 11.85
CA GLY A 106 14.84 1.51 11.93
C GLY A 106 13.45 2.12 12.17
N LEU A 107 12.37 1.40 11.84
CA LEU A 107 11.00 1.76 12.19
C LEU A 107 10.55 1.20 13.53
N GLU A 108 11.39 0.46 14.27
CA GLU A 108 10.99 -0.27 15.48
C GLU A 108 9.70 -1.08 15.25
N ALA A 109 9.61 -1.72 14.08
CA ALA A 109 8.44 -2.47 13.63
C ALA A 109 8.82 -3.90 13.28
N THR A 110 7.89 -4.82 13.51
CA THR A 110 8.02 -6.21 13.05
C THR A 110 7.05 -6.48 11.92
N ARG A 111 7.38 -7.47 11.08
CA ARG A 111 6.47 -7.93 10.02
C ARG A 111 5.09 -8.32 10.57
N ASN A 112 5.06 -9.01 11.71
CA ASN A 112 3.82 -9.44 12.35
C ASN A 112 2.94 -8.23 12.77
N GLN A 113 3.54 -7.18 13.32
CA GLN A 113 2.79 -5.95 13.67
C GLN A 113 2.19 -5.26 12.44
N LEU A 114 2.86 -5.30 11.28
CA LEU A 114 2.36 -4.68 10.05
C LEU A 114 1.26 -5.51 9.38
N LEU A 115 1.29 -6.83 9.55
CA LEU A 115 0.34 -7.79 8.98
C LEU A 115 -0.84 -8.14 9.90
N ALA A 116 -0.79 -7.74 11.17
CA ALA A 116 -1.85 -7.94 12.15
C ALA A 116 -3.23 -7.47 11.66
N ALA A 117 -4.30 -7.98 12.29
CA ALA A 117 -5.67 -7.56 12.01
C ALA A 117 -5.86 -6.06 12.30
N ASP A 118 -5.27 -5.57 13.39
CA ASP A 118 -5.16 -4.14 13.64
C ASP A 118 -4.16 -3.49 12.66
N GLN A 119 -4.64 -2.47 11.94
CA GLN A 119 -3.91 -1.75 10.91
C GLN A 119 -3.28 -0.46 11.43
N ALA A 120 -3.35 -0.17 12.73
CA ALA A 120 -2.87 1.08 13.30
C ALA A 120 -1.39 1.34 12.97
N ARG A 121 -0.50 0.35 13.19
CA ARG A 121 0.94 0.51 12.93
C ARG A 121 1.24 0.69 11.44
N SER A 122 0.68 -0.16 10.58
CA SER A 122 0.91 -0.09 9.13
C SER A 122 0.38 1.21 8.50
N ARG A 123 -0.74 1.74 9.00
CA ARG A 123 -1.26 3.06 8.59
C ARG A 123 -0.36 4.21 9.06
N VAL A 124 0.24 4.12 10.25
CA VAL A 124 1.21 5.12 10.72
C VAL A 124 2.43 5.14 9.81
N VAL A 125 3.01 3.96 9.53
CA VAL A 125 4.17 3.81 8.63
C VAL A 125 3.87 4.37 7.24
N GLY A 126 2.75 3.98 6.63
CA GLY A 126 2.41 4.44 5.28
C GLY A 126 2.09 5.93 5.22
N LYS A 127 1.43 6.50 6.25
CA LYS A 127 1.21 7.95 6.35
C LYS A 127 2.52 8.73 6.47
N ALA A 128 3.43 8.26 7.33
CA ALA A 128 4.71 8.92 7.55
C ALA A 128 5.58 8.85 6.27
N THR A 129 5.53 7.71 5.55
CA THR A 129 6.21 7.54 4.25
C THR A 129 5.68 8.54 3.23
N TRP A 130 4.35 8.61 3.06
CA TRP A 130 3.71 9.55 2.11
C TRP A 130 4.05 11.01 2.42
N ARG A 131 4.04 11.41 3.70
CA ARG A 131 4.34 12.78 4.12
C ARG A 131 5.78 13.18 3.83
N SER A 132 6.75 12.34 4.19
CA SER A 132 8.18 12.61 3.96
C SER A 132 8.51 12.93 2.50
N ARG A 133 7.66 12.48 1.57
CA ARG A 133 7.81 12.67 0.12
C ARG A 133 6.88 13.72 -0.47
N SER A 134 5.80 14.08 0.23
CA SER A 134 4.89 15.15 -0.20
C SER A 134 5.38 16.54 0.20
N THR A 135 6.27 16.63 1.19
CA THR A 135 6.90 17.87 1.63
C THR A 135 8.26 18.14 0.97
N ALA A 136 8.74 17.25 0.09
CA ALA A 136 9.92 17.49 -0.72
C ALA A 136 9.60 18.56 -1.79
N PRO A 137 10.39 19.64 -1.92
CA PRO A 137 10.15 20.65 -2.95
C PRO A 137 10.55 20.06 -4.31
N GLY A 138 9.57 19.68 -5.11
CA GLY A 138 9.80 19.23 -6.49
C GLY A 138 8.88 18.09 -6.92
N GLY A 139 7.68 18.43 -7.38
CA GLY A 139 6.72 17.46 -7.91
C GLY A 139 5.72 18.07 -8.88
N GLY A 140 6.14 19.09 -9.63
CA GLY A 140 5.46 19.53 -10.84
C GLY A 140 6.30 19.09 -12.04
N ARG A 141 5.87 18.04 -12.72
CA ARG A 141 6.06 17.82 -14.16
C ARG A 141 4.85 17.05 -14.68
#